data_AF-A0A7V9TDR7-F1
#
_entry.id   AF-A0A7V9TDR7-F1
#
_cell.length_a   1.000
_cell.length_b   1.000
_cell.length_c   1.000
_cell.angle_alpha   90.00
_cell.angle_beta   90.00
_cell.angle_gamma   90.00
#
_symmetry.space_group_name_H-M   'P 1'
#
loop_
_entity.id
_entity.type
_entity.pdbx_description
1 polymer ?
#
loop_
_entity_poly.entity_id
_entity_poly.type
_entity_poly.pdbx_seq_one_letter_code
_entity_poly.pdbx_strand_id
1 'polypeptide(L)'
;MWLRSRESANNLAESQRALGLLRLEHTLAAATIDARRGDYEIARQSASNFFTLLRTETDKKDVSVLTPAQRNATPALFAQRDEIITLLARNDPASADRLLDLYMSYRKIVNG
;
A
#
# COMPACT_ATOMS: atom_id res chain seq x y z
N MET A 1 10.30 23.19 29.02
CA MET A 1 10.38 23.35 27.54
C MET A 1 10.66 22.03 26.81
N TRP A 2 11.52 21.13 27.34
CA TRP A 2 11.81 19.81 26.75
C TRP A 2 10.60 18.87 26.61
N LEU A 3 9.70 18.81 27.59
CA LEU A 3 8.50 17.95 27.54
C LEU A 3 7.59 18.27 26.34
N ARG A 4 7.31 19.55 26.08
CA ARG A 4 6.48 19.97 24.93
C ARG A 4 7.14 19.63 23.60
N SER A 5 8.47 19.77 23.51
CA SER A 5 9.22 19.41 22.30
C SER A 5 9.19 17.90 22.03
N ARG A 6 9.20 17.08 23.08
CA ARG A 6 9.11 15.62 22.96
C ARG A 6 7.71 15.18 22.55
N GLU A 7 6.69 15.81 23.13
CA GLU A 7 5.29 15.60 22.76
C GLU A 7 5.03 15.97 21.29
N SER A 8 5.52 17.12 20.83
CA SER A 8 5.39 17.50 19.41
C SER A 8 6.10 16.54 18.46
N ALA A 9 7.28 16.03 18.85
CA ALA A 9 8.02 15.06 18.04
C ALA A 9 7.28 13.73 17.93
N ASN A 10 6.67 13.25 19.03
CA ASN A 10 5.84 12.06 19.02
C ASN A 10 4.60 12.24 18.14
N ASN A 11 3.88 13.35 18.29
CA ASN A 11 2.69 13.64 17.48
C ASN A 11 3.01 13.72 15.98
N LEU A 12 4.18 14.29 15.64
CA LEU A 12 4.68 14.33 14.26
C LEU A 12 4.95 12.92 13.72
N ALA A 13 5.64 12.08 14.49
CA ALA A 13 5.94 10.70 14.09
C ALA A 13 4.67 9.87 13.88
N GLU A 14 3.69 9.99 14.78
CA GLU A 14 2.38 9.32 14.66
C GLU A 14 1.61 9.80 13.43
N SER A 15 1.57 11.12 13.20
CA SER A 15 0.88 11.70 12.05
C SER A 15 1.51 11.30 10.72
N GLN A 16 2.86 11.28 10.65
CA GLN A 16 3.60 10.85 9.47
C GLN A 16 3.36 9.36 9.18
N ARG A 17 3.32 8.54 10.22
CA ARG A 17 3.00 7.12 10.10
C ARG A 17 1.58 6.92 9.57
N ALA A 18 0.59 7.58 10.15
CA ALA A 18 -0.80 7.52 9.69
C ALA A 18 -0.93 7.96 8.23
N LEU A 19 -0.26 9.05 7.84
CA LEU A 19 -0.23 9.53 6.46
C LEU A 19 0.38 8.50 5.50
N GLY A 20 1.46 7.82 5.90
CA GLY A 20 2.08 6.79 5.07
C GLY A 20 1.17 5.58 4.83
N LEU A 21 0.48 5.11 5.87
CA LEU A 21 -0.50 4.03 5.76
C LEU A 21 -1.68 4.43 4.86
N LEU A 22 -2.23 5.63 5.06
CA LEU A 22 -3.31 6.17 4.23
C LEU A 22 -2.89 6.32 2.77
N ARG A 23 -1.65 6.72 2.49
CA ARG A 23 -1.13 6.81 1.12
C ARG A 23 -1.08 5.44 0.44
N LEU A 24 -0.58 4.42 1.14
CA LEU A 24 -0.57 3.04 0.61
C LEU A 24 -1.99 2.56 0.32
N GLU A 25 -2.91 2.72 1.27
CA GLU A 25 -4.31 2.31 1.12
C GLU A 25 -4.99 3.05 -0.05
N HIS A 26 -4.84 4.38 -0.10
CA HIS A 26 -5.42 5.21 -1.15
C HIS A 26 -4.93 4.82 -2.54
N THR A 27 -3.62 4.56 -2.69
CA THR A 27 -3.05 4.23 -4.00
C THR A 27 -3.60 2.89 -4.51
N LEU A 28 -3.80 1.92 -3.61
CA LEU A 28 -4.38 0.63 -3.95
C LEU A 28 -5.89 0.71 -4.24
N ALA A 29 -6.62 1.51 -3.46
CA ALA A 29 -8.04 1.78 -3.70
C ALA A 29 -8.25 2.47 -5.05
N ALA A 30 -7.44 3.50 -5.37
CA ALA A 30 -7.47 4.18 -6.66
C ALA A 30 -7.23 3.19 -7.81
N ALA A 31 -6.18 2.36 -7.73
CA ALA A 31 -5.91 1.33 -8.73
C ALA A 31 -7.12 0.41 -8.97
N THR A 32 -7.80 0.00 -7.89
CA THR A 32 -8.98 -0.88 -7.97
C THR A 32 -10.15 -0.19 -8.67
N ILE A 33 -10.42 1.07 -8.34
CA ILE A 33 -11.51 1.86 -8.92
C ILE A 33 -11.23 2.13 -10.40
N ASP A 34 -10.01 2.54 -10.75
CA ASP A 34 -9.60 2.81 -12.13
C ASP A 34 -9.70 1.54 -12.98
N ALA A 35 -9.27 0.39 -12.46
CA ALA A 35 -9.40 -0.90 -13.15
C ALA A 35 -10.87 -1.28 -13.39
N ARG A 36 -11.75 -1.04 -12.40
CA ARG A 36 -13.20 -1.27 -12.54
C ARG A 36 -13.85 -0.37 -13.60
N ARG A 37 -13.34 0.85 -13.75
CA ARG A 37 -13.82 1.80 -14.76
C ARG A 37 -13.31 1.47 -16.18
N GLY A 38 -12.32 0.58 -16.29
CA GLY A 38 -11.65 0.26 -17.56
C GLY A 38 -10.44 1.15 -17.86
N ASP A 39 -10.03 2.00 -16.92
CA ASP A 39 -8.87 2.88 -17.03
C ASP A 39 -7.58 2.10 -16.67
N TYR A 40 -7.32 1.00 -17.38
CA TYR A 40 -6.32 -0.01 -17.00
C TYR A 40 -4.88 0.53 -16.92
N GLU A 41 -4.50 1.48 -17.77
CA GLU A 41 -3.17 2.07 -17.72
C GLU A 41 -2.99 2.95 -16.47
N ILE A 42 -4.01 3.73 -16.10
CA ILE A 42 -3.99 4.53 -14.86
C ILE A 42 -3.94 3.57 -13.65
N ALA A 43 -4.75 2.52 -13.67
CA ALA A 43 -4.73 1.48 -12.65
C ALA A 43 -3.35 0.79 -12.53
N ARG A 44 -2.68 0.51 -13.65
CA ARG A 44 -1.34 -0.08 -13.68
C ARG A 44 -0.29 0.83 -13.05
N GLN A 45 -0.37 2.14 -13.32
CA GLN A 45 0.51 3.14 -12.71
C GLN A 45 0.28 3.23 -11.19
N SER A 46 -0.98 3.32 -10.76
CA SER A 46 -1.36 3.33 -9.35
C SER A 46 -0.90 2.05 -8.63
N ALA A 47 -1.16 0.86 -9.21
CA ALA A 47 -0.71 -0.41 -8.65
C ALA A 47 0.83 -0.49 -8.55
N SER A 48 1.54 -0.05 -9.59
CA SER A 48 3.01 -0.01 -9.59
C SER A 48 3.57 0.93 -8.52
N ASN A 49 2.92 2.09 -8.32
CA ASN A 49 3.27 3.03 -7.27
C ASN A 49 3.03 2.40 -5.88
N PHE A 50 1.88 1.74 -5.67
CA PHE A 50 1.60 1.02 -4.43
C PHE A 50 2.71 0.01 -4.10
N PHE A 51 3.11 -0.86 -5.04
CA PHE A 51 4.16 -1.85 -4.78
C PHE A 51 5.53 -1.21 -4.52
N THR A 52 5.84 -0.10 -5.19
CA THR A 52 7.09 0.66 -4.95
C THR A 52 7.12 1.26 -3.55
N LEU A 53 6.02 1.89 -3.13
CA LEU A 53 5.86 2.44 -1.78
C LEU A 53 5.91 1.34 -0.73
N LEU A 54 5.21 0.23 -0.97
CA LEU A 54 5.16 -0.90 -0.04
C LEU A 54 6.55 -1.50 0.17
N ARG A 55 7.32 -1.69 -0.91
CA ARG A 55 8.70 -2.19 -0.83
C ARG A 55 9.59 -1.24 -0.04
N THR A 56 9.50 0.05 -0.34
CA THR A 56 10.22 1.10 0.39
C THR A 56 9.95 1.02 1.90
N GLU A 57 8.69 0.81 2.30
CA GLU A 57 8.31 0.68 3.71
C GLU A 57 8.74 -0.66 4.33
N THR A 58 8.77 -1.75 3.57
CA THR A 58 9.29 -3.04 4.04
C THR A 58 10.81 -2.99 4.27
N ASP A 59 11.55 -2.33 3.37
CA ASP A 59 13.01 -2.23 3.41
C ASP A 59 13.49 -1.27 4.52
N LYS A 60 12.68 -0.27 4.87
CA LYS A 60 12.90 0.56 6.06
C LYS A 60 12.82 -0.31 7.30
N LYS A 61 13.90 -0.35 8.10
CA LYS A 61 13.94 -1.09 9.37
C LYS A 61 13.20 -0.35 10.48
N ASP A 62 13.83 0.67 11.05
CA ASP A 62 13.31 1.31 12.28
C ASP A 62 12.42 2.53 12.01
N VAL A 63 12.41 3.03 10.78
CA VAL A 63 11.65 4.24 10.36
C VAL A 63 10.47 3.88 9.45
N SER A 64 10.07 2.61 9.43
CA SER A 64 8.94 2.14 8.63
C SER A 64 7.61 2.60 9.23
N VAL A 65 6.65 2.89 8.37
CA VAL A 65 5.26 3.10 8.80
C VAL A 65 4.57 1.79 9.22
N LEU A 66 5.13 0.64 8.82
CA LEU A 66 4.66 -0.70 9.15
C LEU A 66 5.33 -1.22 10.43
N THR A 67 4.57 -1.91 11.28
CA THR A 67 5.14 -2.66 12.40
C THR A 67 6.04 -3.80 11.90
N PRO A 68 6.96 -4.33 12.74
CA PRO A 68 7.73 -5.52 12.38
C PRO A 68 6.86 -6.73 11.98
N ALA A 69 5.74 -6.95 12.67
CA ALA A 69 4.80 -8.03 12.35
C ALA A 69 4.15 -7.81 10.97
N GLN A 70 3.72 -6.59 10.68
CA GLN A 70 3.17 -6.20 9.38
C GLN A 70 4.19 -6.43 8.26
N ARG A 71 5.43 -5.97 8.44
CA ARG A 71 6.51 -6.16 7.45
C ARG A 71 6.81 -7.62 7.16
N ASN A 72 6.72 -8.50 8.16
CA ASN A 72 6.92 -9.94 7.97
C ASN A 72 5.75 -10.60 7.21
N ALA A 73 4.56 -10.01 7.24
CA ALA A 73 3.39 -10.49 6.49
C ALA A 73 3.31 -9.90 5.06
N THR A 74 3.93 -8.75 4.81
CA THR A 74 3.95 -8.07 3.50
C THR A 74 4.48 -8.90 2.32
N PRO A 75 5.46 -9.82 2.46
CA PRO A 75 5.96 -10.64 1.34
C PRO A 75 4.85 -11.35 0.55
N ALA A 76 3.78 -11.79 1.22
CA ALA A 76 2.65 -12.43 0.57
C ALA A 76 1.91 -11.52 -0.42
N LEU A 77 1.92 -10.19 -0.20
CA LEU A 77 1.28 -9.22 -1.10
C LEU A 77 2.07 -9.05 -2.41
N PHE A 78 3.40 -9.21 -2.38
CA PHE A 78 4.23 -9.08 -3.57
C PHE A 78 4.09 -10.25 -4.53
N ALA A 79 3.65 -11.42 -4.06
CA ALA A 79 3.46 -12.62 -4.89
C ALA A 79 2.44 -12.40 -6.02
N GLN A 80 1.46 -11.51 -5.81
CA GLN A 80 0.40 -11.22 -6.78
C GLN A 80 0.76 -10.11 -7.77
N ARG A 81 1.90 -9.43 -7.57
CA ARG A 81 2.28 -8.23 -8.34
C ARG A 81 2.35 -8.51 -9.83
N ASP A 82 3.11 -9.52 -10.23
CA ASP A 82 3.40 -9.75 -11.65
C ASP A 82 2.14 -10.22 -12.40
N GLU A 83 1.28 -11.00 -11.76
CA GLU A 83 -0.05 -11.36 -12.28
C GLU A 83 -0.91 -10.11 -12.49
N ILE A 84 -1.08 -9.27 -11.46
CA ILE A 84 -1.90 -8.06 -11.53
C ILE A 84 -1.38 -7.10 -12.61
N ILE A 85 -0.08 -6.85 -12.67
CA ILE A 85 0.51 -5.97 -13.68
C ILE A 85 0.31 -6.55 -15.09
N THR A 86 0.41 -7.86 -15.26
CA THR A 86 0.17 -8.53 -16.54
C THR A 86 -1.28 -8.41 -16.97
N LEU A 87 -2.24 -8.63 -16.06
CA LEU A 87 -3.68 -8.48 -16.35
C LEU A 87 -4.02 -7.04 -16.73
N LEU A 88 -3.50 -6.06 -15.98
CA LEU A 88 -3.69 -4.63 -16.29
C LEU A 88 -3.10 -4.26 -17.65
N ALA A 89 -1.90 -4.74 -17.98
CA ALA A 89 -1.26 -4.49 -19.28
C ALA A 89 -2.03 -5.11 -20.46
N ARG A 90 -2.84 -6.16 -20.19
CA ARG A 90 -3.70 -6.82 -21.18
C ARG A 90 -5.12 -6.25 -21.23
N ASN A 91 -5.42 -5.22 -20.44
CA ASN A 91 -6.78 -4.68 -20.27
C ASN A 91 -7.79 -5.75 -19.84
N ASP A 92 -7.35 -6.73 -19.04
CA ASP A 92 -8.20 -7.84 -18.59
C ASP A 92 -9.10 -7.37 -17.42
N PRO A 93 -10.44 -7.46 -17.52
CA PRO A 93 -11.36 -7.10 -16.45
C PRO A 93 -11.12 -7.85 -15.13
N ALA A 94 -10.56 -9.05 -15.16
CA ALA A 94 -10.24 -9.83 -13.96
C ALA A 94 -9.20 -9.11 -13.07
N SER A 95 -8.43 -8.18 -13.61
CA SER A 95 -7.50 -7.35 -12.84
C SER A 95 -8.18 -6.61 -11.68
N ALA A 96 -9.44 -6.18 -11.86
CA ALA A 96 -10.17 -5.46 -10.84
C ALA A 96 -10.53 -6.33 -9.62
N ASP A 97 -10.90 -7.60 -9.85
CA ASP A 97 -11.15 -8.55 -8.77
C ASP A 97 -9.86 -8.89 -8.03
N ARG A 98 -8.76 -9.11 -8.77
CA ARG A 98 -7.43 -9.36 -8.17
C ARG A 98 -6.92 -8.19 -7.33
N LEU A 99 -7.11 -6.96 -7.80
CA LEU A 99 -6.77 -5.76 -7.04
C LEU A 99 -7.60 -5.62 -5.76
N LEU A 100 -8.88 -6.00 -5.80
CA LEU A 100 -9.74 -6.02 -4.63
C LEU A 100 -9.28 -7.07 -3.60
N ASP A 101 -8.92 -8.27 -4.05
CA ASP A 101 -8.38 -9.33 -3.18
C ASP A 101 -7.06 -8.88 -2.51
N LEU A 102 -6.20 -8.20 -3.28
CA LEU A 102 -4.97 -7.60 -2.77
C LEU A 102 -5.28 -6.51 -1.73
N TYR A 103 -6.27 -5.65 -1.98
CA TYR A 103 -6.72 -4.63 -1.04
C TYR A 103 -7.21 -5.23 0.28
N MET A 104 -8.02 -6.28 0.22
CA MET A 104 -8.50 -6.96 1.43
C MET A 104 -7.35 -7.63 2.19
N SER A 105 -6.41 -8.25 1.48
CA SER A 105 -5.21 -8.86 2.08
C SER A 105 -4.33 -7.82 2.77
N TYR A 106 -4.10 -6.67 2.12
CA TYR A 106 -3.36 -5.55 2.70
C TYR A 106 -4.05 -5.01 3.96
N ARG A 107 -5.37 -4.77 3.89
CA ARG A 107 -6.15 -4.27 5.02
C ARG A 107 -6.12 -5.22 6.22
N LYS A 108 -6.15 -6.53 5.97
CA LYS A 108 -6.01 -7.56 7.02
C LYS A 108 -4.64 -7.51 7.69
N ILE A 109 -3.57 -7.23 6.95
CA ILE A 109 -2.22 -7.09 7.51
C ILE A 109 -2.11 -5.82 8.34
N VAL A 110 -2.64 -4.69 7.84
CA VAL A 110 -2.47 -3.39 8.50
C VAL A 110 -3.39 -3.20 9.71
N ASN A 111 -4.61 -3.72 9.65
CA ASN A 111 -5.61 -3.56 10.72
C ASN A 111 -5.80 -4.81 11.59
N GLY A 112 -5.16 -5.93 11.26
CA GLY A 112 -5.13 -7.15 12.08
C GLY A 112 -3.95 -7.15 13.04
#